data_AF-A0A814WCY6-F1
#
_entry.id   AF-A0A814WCY6-F1
#
_cell.length_a   1.000
_cell.length_b   1.000
_cell.length_c   1.000
_cell.angle_alpha   90.00
_cell.angle_beta   90.00
_cell.angle_gamma   90.00
#
_symmetry.space_group_name_H-M   'P 1'
#
loop_
_entity.id
_entity.type
_entity.pdbx_description
1 polymer ?
#
loop_
_entity_poly.entity_id
_entity_poly.type
_entity_poly.pdbx_seq_one_letter_code
_entity_poly.pdbx_strand_id
1 'polypeptide(L)'
;MNHNKTEHEAEIFSSDHVSASRYRGGPHGVGDPNDKSLRKVELEVSIPGIMRDRAHREKCHHLVDEFGQCGEKHGVWAVFKCRKEVKAMNGCLAKWFHDENFREECKQLYLDERTYYRETGILRKPIKRPYYINPQKEMERINKIKKDYERLEHKND
;
A
#
# COMPACT_ATOMS: atom_id res chain seq x y z
N MET A 1 -33.08 -37.31 40.26
CA MET A 1 -31.68 -37.75 40.25
C MET A 1 -31.33 -38.06 38.80
N ASN A 2 -31.04 -37.01 38.02
CA ASN A 2 -29.70 -36.43 37.82
C ASN A 2 -28.94 -37.25 36.74
N HIS A 3 -28.90 -36.74 35.50
CA HIS A 3 -27.82 -35.88 34.97
C HIS A 3 -26.64 -36.78 34.53
N ASN A 4 -26.24 -36.95 33.26
CA ASN A 4 -26.01 -35.97 32.20
C ASN A 4 -25.91 -36.65 30.83
N LYS A 5 -26.68 -36.21 29.82
CA LYS A 5 -26.43 -36.52 28.41
C LYS A 5 -26.89 -35.37 27.48
N THR A 6 -26.62 -34.14 27.90
CA THR A 6 -27.14 -32.93 27.23
C THR A 6 -26.15 -31.76 27.33
N GLU A 7 -24.89 -31.98 26.98
CA GLU A 7 -23.92 -30.86 26.88
C GLU A 7 -23.13 -30.85 25.56
N HIS A 8 -23.27 -31.85 24.68
CA HIS A 8 -22.43 -31.95 23.49
C HIS A 8 -23.11 -31.57 22.16
N GLU A 9 -24.39 -31.18 22.20
CA GLU A 9 -25.17 -30.82 21.00
C GLU A 9 -25.52 -29.32 20.91
N ALA A 10 -24.97 -28.48 21.81
CA ALA A 10 -25.25 -27.03 21.83
C ALA A 10 -24.16 -26.14 21.20
N GLU A 11 -23.10 -26.71 20.60
CA GLU A 11 -22.01 -25.93 19.97
C GLU A 11 -21.98 -26.00 18.43
N ILE A 12 -23.07 -26.43 17.79
CA ILE A 12 -23.12 -26.59 16.33
C ILE A 12 -24.42 -25.99 15.76
N PHE A 13 -24.70 -24.71 16.00
CA PHE A 13 -25.54 -23.87 15.11
C PHE A 13 -25.53 -22.37 15.50
N SER A 14 -24.36 -21.72 15.58
CA SER A 14 -24.33 -20.24 15.61
C SER A 14 -24.14 -19.72 14.20
N SER A 15 -25.28 -19.65 13.50
CA SER A 15 -25.47 -19.03 12.19
C SER A 15 -24.91 -17.59 12.15
N ASP A 16 -23.91 -17.37 11.33
CA ASP A 16 -23.65 -16.21 10.44
C ASP A 16 -24.43 -14.88 10.66
N HIS A 17 -24.50 -14.38 11.89
CA HIS A 17 -24.58 -12.95 12.09
C HIS A 17 -23.16 -12.40 12.04
N VAL A 18 -22.66 -12.13 10.82
CA VAL A 18 -21.63 -11.11 10.63
C VAL A 18 -22.16 -9.85 11.30
N SER A 19 -21.73 -9.59 12.52
CA SER A 19 -22.26 -8.50 13.33
C SER A 19 -22.16 -7.21 12.53
N ALA A 20 -23.31 -6.62 12.21
CA ALA A 20 -23.41 -5.40 11.40
C ALA A 20 -22.51 -4.27 11.96
N SER A 21 -22.26 -4.31 13.27
CA SER A 21 -21.32 -3.45 13.99
C SER A 21 -19.90 -3.46 13.41
N ARG A 22 -19.37 -4.62 12.98
CA ARG A 22 -17.97 -4.73 12.50
C ARG A 22 -17.70 -3.89 11.25
N TYR A 23 -18.66 -3.83 10.33
CA TYR A 23 -18.49 -3.17 9.03
C TYR A 23 -19.27 -1.87 8.88
N ARG A 24 -20.30 -1.63 9.71
CA ARG A 24 -21.17 -0.44 9.63
C ARG A 24 -21.38 0.24 11.00
N GLY A 25 -20.59 -0.12 12.01
CA GLY A 25 -20.59 0.51 13.33
C GLY A 25 -19.46 1.54 13.49
N GLY A 26 -19.06 1.76 14.74
CA GLY A 26 -17.99 2.69 15.10
C GLY A 26 -18.40 4.17 15.05
N PRO A 27 -17.49 5.09 15.46
CA PRO A 27 -17.78 6.52 15.63
C PRO A 27 -18.28 7.22 14.36
N HIS A 28 -17.87 6.73 13.19
CA HIS A 28 -18.21 7.30 11.89
C HIS A 28 -19.03 6.35 11.00
N GLY A 29 -19.56 5.25 11.55
CA GLY A 29 -20.38 4.29 10.79
C GLY A 29 -19.62 3.48 9.72
N VAL A 30 -18.28 3.49 9.74
CA VAL A 30 -17.39 2.82 8.76
C VAL A 30 -16.73 1.55 9.32
N GLY A 31 -17.24 1.05 10.44
CA GLY A 31 -16.76 -0.15 11.13
C GLY A 31 -16.02 0.15 12.43
N ASP A 32 -15.81 -0.91 13.21
CA ASP A 32 -15.14 -0.85 14.52
C ASP A 32 -13.63 -0.57 14.36
N PRO A 33 -13.07 0.50 14.98
CA PRO A 33 -11.65 0.78 14.98
C PRO A 33 -10.74 -0.34 15.54
N ASN A 34 -11.26 -1.11 16.50
CA ASN A 34 -10.51 -2.15 17.20
C ASN A 34 -10.56 -3.51 16.51
N ASP A 35 -11.45 -3.68 15.53
CA ASP A 35 -11.51 -4.89 14.72
C ASP A 35 -10.21 -5.03 13.91
N LYS A 36 -9.54 -6.18 14.07
CA LYS A 36 -8.32 -6.54 13.32
C LYS A 36 -8.56 -7.67 12.29
N SER A 37 -9.81 -8.12 12.11
CA SER A 37 -10.14 -9.08 11.07
C SER A 37 -9.95 -8.47 9.67
N LEU A 38 -9.53 -9.30 8.71
CA LEU A 38 -9.31 -8.89 7.33
C LEU A 38 -10.40 -9.46 6.43
N ARG A 39 -10.99 -8.58 5.62
CA ARG A 39 -11.90 -8.93 4.52
C ARG A 39 -11.11 -9.51 3.36
N LYS A 40 -11.79 -10.27 2.50
CA LYS A 40 -11.20 -10.82 1.28
C LYS A 40 -10.49 -9.77 0.42
N VAL A 41 -11.13 -8.61 0.22
CA VAL A 41 -10.52 -7.49 -0.55
C VAL A 41 -9.25 -6.94 0.11
N GLU A 42 -9.16 -6.98 1.44
CA GLU A 42 -7.99 -6.47 2.16
C GLU A 42 -6.83 -7.45 2.04
N LEU A 43 -7.14 -8.74 2.13
CA LEU A 43 -6.18 -9.84 1.95
C LEU A 43 -5.65 -9.93 0.52
N GLU A 44 -6.51 -9.78 -0.48
CA GLU A 44 -6.19 -10.05 -1.89
C GLU A 44 -5.83 -8.78 -2.69
N VAL A 45 -6.23 -7.59 -2.22
CA VAL A 45 -6.05 -6.34 -2.98
C VAL A 45 -5.32 -5.28 -2.16
N SER A 46 -5.81 -4.91 -0.97
CA SER A 46 -5.26 -3.77 -0.22
C SER A 46 -3.83 -4.03 0.28
N ILE A 47 -3.62 -5.12 1.01
CA ILE A 47 -2.29 -5.48 1.54
C ILE A 47 -1.32 -5.78 0.38
N PRO A 48 -1.67 -6.60 -0.63
CA PRO A 48 -0.85 -6.76 -1.84
C PRO A 48 -0.54 -5.45 -2.58
N GLY A 49 -1.47 -4.50 -2.57
CA GLY A 49 -1.28 -3.16 -3.13
C GLY A 49 -0.19 -2.37 -2.39
N ILE A 50 -0.24 -2.38 -1.05
CA ILE A 50 0.79 -1.75 -0.19
C ILE A 50 2.15 -2.44 -0.40
N MET A 51 2.17 -3.77 -0.43
CA MET A 51 3.41 -4.53 -0.69
C MET A 51 4.03 -4.13 -2.03
N ARG A 52 3.22 -4.02 -3.10
CA ARG A 52 3.69 -3.59 -4.41
C ARG A 52 4.29 -2.18 -4.35
N ASP A 53 3.57 -1.22 -3.76
CA ASP A 53 4.02 0.18 -3.70
C ASP A 53 5.33 0.32 -2.91
N ARG A 54 5.40 -0.30 -1.72
CA ARG A 54 6.61 -0.32 -0.89
C ARG A 54 7.77 -1.05 -1.57
N ALA A 55 7.52 -2.18 -2.22
CA ALA A 55 8.56 -2.90 -2.94
C ALA A 55 9.17 -2.05 -4.06
N HIS A 56 8.35 -1.32 -4.84
CA HIS A 56 8.86 -0.40 -5.85
C HIS A 56 9.68 0.75 -5.24
N ARG A 57 9.19 1.39 -4.17
CA ARG A 57 9.78 2.62 -3.63
C ARG A 57 10.97 2.39 -2.71
N GLU A 58 10.93 1.34 -1.90
CA GLU A 58 11.91 1.13 -0.83
C GLU A 58 12.92 0.05 -1.24
N LYS A 59 12.44 -1.07 -1.79
CA LYS A 59 13.25 -2.28 -1.93
C LYS A 59 13.89 -2.44 -3.30
N CYS A 60 13.15 -2.13 -4.37
CA CYS A 60 13.53 -2.36 -5.76
C CYS A 60 13.75 -1.04 -6.52
N HIS A 61 13.94 0.09 -5.81
CA HIS A 61 14.02 1.43 -6.41
C HIS A 61 15.11 1.53 -7.49
N HIS A 62 16.30 0.97 -7.25
CA HIS A 62 17.39 0.95 -8.23
C HIS A 62 17.02 0.24 -9.54
N LEU A 63 16.27 -0.88 -9.48
CA LEU A 63 15.82 -1.60 -10.68
C LEU A 63 14.68 -0.88 -11.39
N VAL A 64 13.83 -0.18 -10.64
CA VAL A 64 12.83 0.73 -11.19
C VAL A 64 13.51 1.87 -11.95
N ASP A 65 14.60 2.42 -11.40
CA ASP A 65 15.38 3.48 -12.04
C ASP A 65 16.10 2.99 -13.30
N GLU A 66 16.74 1.81 -13.26
CA GLU A 66 17.35 1.20 -14.44
C GLU A 66 16.32 0.95 -15.55
N PHE A 67 15.16 0.41 -15.21
CA PHE A 67 14.07 0.20 -16.16
C PHE A 67 13.54 1.53 -16.70
N GLY A 68 13.35 2.52 -15.83
CA GLY A 68 12.91 3.86 -16.21
C GLY A 68 13.86 4.53 -17.19
N GLN A 69 15.17 4.50 -16.90
CA GLN A 69 16.21 5.04 -17.78
C GLN A 69 16.25 4.33 -19.14
N CYS A 70 16.12 3.00 -19.16
CA CYS A 70 16.02 2.25 -20.41
C CYS A 70 14.76 2.64 -21.21
N GLY A 71 13.63 2.79 -20.52
CA GLY A 71 12.36 3.20 -21.08
C GLY A 71 12.42 4.58 -21.73
N GLU A 72 13.09 5.54 -21.08
CA GLU A 72 13.29 6.88 -21.65
C GLU A 72 14.20 6.88 -22.86
N LYS A 73 15.28 6.08 -22.83
CA LYS A 73 16.23 5.98 -23.94
C LYS A 73 15.61 5.39 -25.19
N HIS A 74 14.73 4.39 -25.04
CA HIS A 74 14.19 3.63 -26.16
C HIS A 74 12.73 3.97 -26.51
N GLY A 75 12.03 4.72 -25.66
CA GLY A 75 10.64 5.12 -25.86
C GLY A 75 9.75 3.92 -26.16
N VAL A 76 9.02 3.98 -27.28
CA VAL A 76 8.13 2.90 -27.75
C VAL A 76 8.85 1.56 -27.97
N TRP A 77 10.17 1.57 -28.19
CA TRP A 77 10.96 0.36 -28.39
C TRP A 77 11.36 -0.34 -27.07
N ALA A 78 11.04 0.23 -25.92
CA ALA A 78 11.41 -0.31 -24.61
C ALA A 78 10.89 -1.75 -24.37
N VAL A 79 9.72 -2.11 -24.89
CA VAL A 79 9.17 -3.48 -24.76
C VAL A 79 10.09 -4.54 -25.39
N PHE A 80 10.84 -4.17 -26.42
CA PHE A 80 11.80 -5.05 -27.09
C PHE A 80 13.20 -4.91 -26.51
N LYS A 81 13.62 -3.68 -26.19
CA LYS A 81 15.01 -3.36 -25.81
C LYS A 81 15.30 -3.47 -24.32
N CYS A 82 14.29 -3.28 -23.45
CA CYS A 82 14.45 -3.23 -21.99
C CYS A 82 14.04 -4.54 -21.28
N ARG A 83 14.06 -5.67 -22.00
CA ARG A 83 13.61 -6.96 -21.46
C ARG A 83 14.44 -7.44 -20.26
N LYS A 84 15.73 -7.09 -20.24
CA LYS A 84 16.65 -7.47 -19.17
C LYS A 84 16.29 -6.75 -17.88
N GLU A 85 16.08 -5.43 -17.97
CA GLU A 85 15.72 -4.53 -16.87
C GLU A 85 14.34 -4.91 -16.32
N VAL A 86 13.36 -5.18 -17.19
CA VAL A 86 12.03 -5.68 -16.79
C VAL A 86 12.15 -7.02 -16.04
N LYS A 87 12.95 -7.95 -16.54
CA LYS A 87 13.14 -9.27 -15.89
C LYS A 87 13.77 -9.10 -14.50
N ALA A 88 14.78 -8.25 -14.37
CA ALA A 88 15.43 -7.99 -13.09
C ALA A 88 14.45 -7.33 -12.10
N MET A 89 13.75 -6.28 -12.52
CA MET A 89 12.74 -5.59 -11.71
C MET A 89 11.64 -6.56 -11.25
N ASN A 90 11.03 -7.31 -12.17
CA ASN A 90 9.99 -8.27 -11.83
C ASN A 90 10.49 -9.38 -10.89
N GLY A 91 11.75 -9.82 -11.05
CA GLY A 91 12.37 -10.77 -10.13
C GLY A 91 12.48 -10.21 -8.71
N CYS A 92 12.89 -8.95 -8.55
CA CYS A 92 12.93 -8.29 -7.24
C CYS A 92 11.54 -8.15 -6.62
N LEU A 93 10.56 -7.67 -7.40
CA LEU A 93 9.18 -7.51 -6.93
C LEU A 93 8.57 -8.85 -6.51
N ALA A 94 8.79 -9.91 -7.30
CA ALA A 94 8.30 -11.25 -6.99
C ALA A 94 8.92 -11.79 -5.70
N LYS A 95 10.21 -11.53 -5.43
CA LYS A 95 10.85 -11.92 -4.17
C LYS A 95 10.14 -11.31 -2.96
N TRP A 96 9.90 -10.00 -2.99
CA TRP A 96 9.25 -9.30 -1.87
C TRP A 96 7.76 -9.62 -1.77
N PHE A 97 7.10 -9.94 -2.88
CA PHE A 97 5.70 -10.35 -2.86
C PHE A 97 5.46 -11.65 -2.07
N HIS A 98 6.42 -12.57 -2.07
CA HIS A 98 6.33 -13.85 -1.35
C HIS A 98 7.03 -13.82 0.01
N ASP A 99 7.56 -12.68 0.44
CA ASP A 99 8.21 -12.54 1.74
C ASP A 99 7.16 -12.36 2.85
N GLU A 100 7.06 -13.33 3.76
CA GLU A 100 6.04 -13.35 4.82
C GLU A 100 6.22 -12.22 5.83
N ASN A 101 7.46 -11.90 6.19
CA ASN A 101 7.76 -10.81 7.13
C ASN A 101 7.34 -9.46 6.53
N PHE A 102 7.67 -9.23 5.27
CA PHE A 102 7.27 -8.03 4.54
C PHE A 102 5.75 -7.94 4.38
N ARG A 103 5.08 -9.06 4.15
CA ARG A 103 3.62 -9.13 4.12
C ARG A 103 3.01 -8.73 5.46
N GLU A 104 3.55 -9.22 6.57
CA GLU A 104 3.05 -8.88 7.91
C GLU A 104 3.29 -7.41 8.26
N GLU A 105 4.45 -6.84 7.90
CA GLU A 105 4.70 -5.39 8.03
C GLU A 105 3.65 -4.58 7.24
N CYS A 106 3.40 -4.94 5.98
CA CYS A 106 2.42 -4.25 5.14
C CYS A 106 0.99 -4.40 5.67
N LYS A 107 0.66 -5.55 6.26
CA LYS A 107 -0.61 -5.79 6.94
C LYS A 107 -0.77 -4.91 8.17
N GLN A 108 0.28 -4.74 8.98
CA GLN A 108 0.22 -3.86 10.15
C GLN A 108 0.01 -2.40 9.72
N LEU A 109 0.75 -1.94 8.72
CA LEU A 109 0.56 -0.60 8.13
C LEU A 109 -0.89 -0.39 7.65
N TYR A 110 -1.46 -1.38 6.97
CA TYR A 110 -2.86 -1.34 6.53
C TYR A 110 -3.83 -1.23 7.70
N LEU A 111 -3.66 -2.05 8.74
CA LEU A 111 -4.51 -2.07 9.91
C LEU A 111 -4.44 -0.76 10.68
N ASP A 112 -3.26 -0.16 10.79
CA ASP A 112 -3.07 1.13 11.46
C ASP A 112 -3.75 2.26 10.70
N GLU A 113 -3.62 2.28 9.36
CA GLU A 113 -4.33 3.26 8.52
C GLU A 113 -5.85 3.06 8.57
N ARG A 114 -6.32 1.81 8.58
CA ARG A 114 -7.73 1.48 8.71
C ARG A 114 -8.29 1.89 10.07
N THR A 115 -7.58 1.61 11.16
CA THR A 115 -7.94 2.05 12.51
C THR A 115 -8.03 3.57 12.52
N TYR A 116 -7.01 4.28 12.04
CA TYR A 116 -7.02 5.74 11.95
C TYR A 116 -8.23 6.28 11.18
N TYR A 117 -8.56 5.71 10.02
CA TYR A 117 -9.73 6.11 9.24
C TYR A 117 -11.05 5.83 9.98
N ARG A 118 -11.18 4.68 10.65
CA ARG A 118 -12.39 4.34 11.41
C ARG A 118 -12.57 5.20 12.66
N GLU A 119 -11.48 5.64 13.29
CA GLU A 119 -11.49 6.54 14.45
C GLU A 119 -11.80 7.99 14.08
N THR A 120 -11.20 8.48 13.00
CA THR A 120 -11.20 9.92 12.68
C THR A 120 -12.09 10.31 11.50
N GLY A 121 -12.49 9.34 10.67
CA GLY A 121 -13.13 9.59 9.38
C GLY A 121 -12.22 10.19 8.31
N ILE A 122 -10.92 10.38 8.59
CA ILE A 122 -9.97 11.05 7.70
C ILE A 122 -9.14 10.00 6.94
N LEU A 123 -9.22 10.03 5.61
CA LEU A 123 -8.37 9.22 4.74
C LEU A 123 -6.99 9.87 4.62
N ARG A 124 -5.93 9.10 4.88
CA ARG A 124 -4.58 9.56 4.52
C ARG A 124 -4.47 9.57 3.00
N LYS A 125 -4.03 10.70 2.46
CA LYS A 125 -3.90 10.84 1.00
C LYS A 125 -2.74 9.96 0.54
N PRO A 126 -2.95 9.04 -0.42
CA PRO A 126 -1.83 8.29 -0.98
C PRO A 126 -0.88 9.26 -1.69
N ILE A 127 0.42 9.07 -1.47
CA ILE A 127 1.45 9.87 -2.14
C ILE A 127 1.42 9.50 -3.63
N LYS A 128 0.93 10.41 -4.48
CA LYS A 128 0.87 10.22 -5.95
C LYS A 128 2.23 10.41 -6.65
N ARG A 129 3.34 10.00 -6.04
CA ARG A 129 4.65 10.06 -6.69
C ARG A 129 4.79 8.89 -7.66
N PRO A 130 5.29 9.11 -8.89
CA PRO A 130 5.63 8.00 -9.78
C PRO A 130 6.73 7.14 -9.14
N TYR A 131 6.81 5.87 -9.54
CA TYR A 131 7.87 4.98 -9.06
C TYR A 131 9.24 5.38 -9.60
N TYR A 132 9.28 5.70 -10.89
CA TYR A 132 10.46 6.25 -11.55
C TYR A 132 10.34 7.77 -11.68
N ILE A 133 11.41 8.45 -11.32
CA ILE A 133 11.54 9.90 -11.47
C ILE A 133 12.72 10.16 -12.40
N ASN A 134 12.46 10.84 -13.52
CA ASN A 134 13.53 11.27 -14.44
C ASN A 134 14.48 12.23 -13.70
N PRO A 135 15.78 11.91 -13.58
CA PRO A 135 16.74 12.74 -12.86
C PRO A 135 16.88 14.16 -13.41
N GLN A 136 16.85 14.33 -14.74
CA GLN A 136 16.96 15.63 -15.40
C GLN A 136 15.72 16.48 -15.11
N LYS A 137 14.52 15.93 -15.31
CA LYS A 137 13.27 16.66 -15.03
C LYS A 137 13.09 16.98 -13.55
N GLU A 138 13.56 16.11 -12.66
CA GLU A 138 13.53 16.38 -11.22
C GLU A 138 14.50 17.51 -10.86
N MET A 139 15.71 17.50 -11.43
CA MET A 139 16.67 18.58 -11.22
C MET A 139 16.14 19.91 -11.76
N GLU A 140 15.48 19.92 -12.93
CA GLU A 140 14.79 21.09 -13.47
C GLU A 140 13.69 21.61 -12.53
N ARG A 141 12.87 20.72 -11.96
CA ARG A 141 11.84 21.08 -10.97
C ARG A 141 12.47 21.69 -9.72
N ILE A 142 13.51 21.07 -9.17
CA ILE A 142 14.23 21.56 -7.99
C ILE A 142 14.84 22.93 -8.27
N ASN A 143 15.50 23.10 -9.41
CA ASN A 143 16.10 24.39 -9.79
C ASN A 143 15.05 25.48 -9.96
N LYS A 144 13.90 25.16 -10.54
CA LYS A 144 12.77 26.10 -10.63
C LYS A 144 12.28 26.52 -9.24
N ILE A 145 12.08 25.55 -8.35
CA ILE A 145 11.65 25.81 -6.97
C ILE A 145 12.67 26.73 -6.26
N LYS A 146 13.96 26.41 -6.34
CA LYS A 146 15.03 27.25 -5.75
C LYS A 146 14.97 28.69 -6.25
N LYS A 147 14.83 28.88 -7.57
CA LYS A 147 14.70 30.20 -8.18
C LYS A 147 13.44 30.95 -7.74
N ASP A 148 12.34 30.23 -7.53
CA ASP A 148 11.10 30.83 -7.01
C ASP A 148 11.27 31.27 -5.55
N TYR A 149 11.97 30.48 -4.72
CA TYR A 149 12.34 30.86 -3.35
C TYR A 149 13.24 32.11 -3.31
N GLU A 150 14.32 32.14 -4.09
CA GLU A 150 15.22 33.30 -4.19
C GLU A 150 14.45 34.58 -4.59
N ARG A 151 13.49 34.46 -5.52
CA ARG A 151 12.63 35.59 -5.92
C ARG A 151 11.69 36.06 -4.81
N LEU A 152 11.22 35.15 -3.96
CA LEU A 152 10.36 35.50 -2.83
C LEU A 152 11.17 36.21 -1.74
N GLU A 153 12.40 35.77 -1.48
CA GLU A 153 13.31 36.42 -0.53
C GLU A 153 13.62 37.85 -0.97
N HIS A 154 14.02 38.05 -2.23
CA HIS A 154 14.29 39.38 -2.80
C HIS A 154 13.06 40.30 -2.94
N LYS A 155 11.85 39.82 -2.69
CA LYS A 155 10.62 40.66 -2.65
C LYS A 155 10.23 41.09 -1.24
N ASN A 156 10.83 40.47 -0.23
CA ASN A 156 10.60 40.78 1.18
C ASN A 156 11.68 41.70 1.76
N ASP A 157 12.71 42.02 0.95
CA ASP A 157 13.67 43.11 1.14
C ASP A 157 13.20 44.38 0.41
#